data_AF-A0A349WDC9-F1
#
_entry.id   AF-A0A349WDC9-F1
#
_cell.length_a   1.000
_cell.length_b   1.000
_cell.length_c   1.000
_cell.angle_alpha   90.00
_cell.angle_beta   90.00
_cell.angle_gamma   90.00
#
_symmetry.space_group_name_H-M   'P 1'
#
loop_
_entity.id
_entity.type
_entity.pdbx_description
1 polymer ?
#
loop_
_entity_poly.entity_id
_entity_poly.type
_entity_poly.pdbx_seq_one_letter_code
_entity_poly.pdbx_strand_id
1 'polypeptide(L)' 'IIVRSDTKISKEVLEVASKLKAVGRAGVGVDNIDVQAATEKGVIVMNTPGGNTIATAELTFTHLLCGT' A
#
# COMPACT_ATOMS: atom_id res chain seq x y z
N ILE A 1 4.52 -11.29 0.35
CA ILE A 1 4.92 -10.56 -0.88
C ILE A 1 4.96 -9.07 -0.58
N ILE A 2 5.81 -8.30 -1.27
CA ILE A 2 5.87 -6.84 -1.11
C ILE A 2 5.55 -6.20 -2.46
N VAL A 3 4.67 -5.18 -2.46
CA VAL A 3 4.19 -4.49 -3.66
C VAL A 3 4.24 -2.97 -3.50
N ARG A 4 4.18 -2.26 -4.64
CA ARG A 4 3.97 -0.79 -4.69
C ARG A 4 2.57 -0.48 -5.25
N SER A 5 2.35 0.72 -5.80
CA SER A 5 1.04 1.18 -6.30
C SER A 5 0.51 0.38 -7.48
N ASP A 6 1.38 -0.03 -8.39
CA ASP A 6 0.92 -0.49 -9.71
C ASP A 6 0.51 -1.96 -9.72
N THR A 7 1.13 -2.77 -8.85
CA THR A 7 0.85 -4.20 -8.77
C THR A 7 -0.49 -4.45 -8.09
N LYS A 8 -1.43 -5.08 -8.79
CA LYS A 8 -2.75 -5.43 -8.23
C LYS A 8 -2.69 -6.80 -7.58
N ILE A 9 -3.09 -6.87 -6.30
CA ILE A 9 -3.30 -8.12 -5.58
C ILE A 9 -4.81 -8.37 -5.54
N SER A 10 -5.32 -8.95 -6.63
CA SER A 10 -6.74 -9.27 -6.77
C SER A 10 -7.11 -10.59 -6.09
N LYS A 11 -8.40 -10.88 -5.99
CA LYS A 11 -8.92 -12.15 -5.48
C LYS A 11 -8.32 -13.37 -6.19
N GLU A 12 -8.20 -13.33 -7.52
CA GLU A 12 -7.68 -14.45 -8.31
C GLU A 12 -6.20 -14.72 -7.99
N VAL A 13 -5.41 -13.66 -7.79
CA VAL A 13 -4.01 -13.77 -7.34
C VAL A 13 -3.95 -14.39 -5.96
N LEU A 14 -4.82 -13.94 -5.06
CA LEU A 14 -4.89 -14.46 -3.70
C LEU A 14 -5.28 -15.93 -3.70
N GLU A 15 -6.26 -16.37 -4.51
CA GLU A 15 -6.73 -17.76 -4.59
C GLU A 15 -5.61 -18.75 -4.92
N VAL A 16 -4.82 -18.47 -5.97
CA VAL A 16 -3.73 -19.36 -6.40
C VAL A 16 -2.51 -19.34 -5.47
N ALA A 17 -2.37 -18.30 -4.63
CA ALA A 17 -1.23 -18.12 -3.74
C ALA A 17 -1.32 -18.99 -2.48
N SER A 18 -1.11 -20.30 -2.62
CA SER A 18 -1.30 -21.32 -1.55
C SER A 18 -0.37 -21.17 -0.33
N LYS A 19 0.80 -20.54 -0.49
CA LYS A 19 1.79 -20.35 0.59
C LYS A 19 1.84 -18.92 1.13
N LEU A 20 1.03 -18.01 0.60
CA LEU A 20 1.08 -16.60 0.95
C LEU A 20 0.49 -16.38 2.34
N LYS A 21 1.23 -15.70 3.22
CA LYS A 21 0.82 -15.38 4.59
C LYS A 21 0.61 -13.89 4.84
N ALA A 22 1.30 -13.05 4.07
CA ALA A 22 1.22 -11.59 4.21
C ALA A 22 1.51 -10.86 2.90
N VAL A 23 0.88 -9.70 2.73
CA VAL A 23 1.10 -8.71 1.68
C VAL A 23 1.52 -7.40 2.35
N GLY A 24 2.73 -6.93 2.03
CA GLY A 24 3.20 -5.61 2.44
C GLY A 24 3.07 -4.61 1.29
N ARG A 25 2.37 -3.51 1.50
CA ARG A 25 2.28 -2.38 0.56
C ARG A 25 3.29 -1.31 0.96
N ALA A 26 4.26 -1.03 0.10
CA ALA A 26 5.21 0.07 0.27
C ALA A 26 4.56 1.41 -0.12
N GLY A 27 3.79 1.98 0.81
CA GLY A 27 3.07 3.25 0.71
C GLY A 27 1.83 3.29 1.65
N VAL A 28 1.13 4.42 1.68
CA VAL A 28 -0.02 4.68 2.57
C VAL A 28 -1.30 3.94 2.17
N GLY A 29 -1.87 4.21 0.99
CA GLY A 29 -3.10 3.53 0.52
C GLY A 29 -2.94 2.02 0.27
N VAL A 30 -4.06 1.29 0.23
CA VAL A 30 -4.13 -0.16 -0.02
C VAL A 30 -5.11 -0.50 -1.14
N ASP A 31 -5.46 0.49 -1.98
CA ASP A 31 -6.51 0.42 -3.00
C ASP A 31 -6.22 -0.62 -4.11
N ASN A 32 -4.95 -1.00 -4.26
CA ASN A 32 -4.50 -2.00 -5.21
C ASN A 32 -4.51 -3.45 -4.66
N ILE A 33 -5.06 -3.66 -3.46
CA ILE A 33 -5.14 -4.96 -2.78
C ILE A 33 -6.60 -5.24 -2.45
N ASP A 34 -7.09 -6.42 -2.82
CA ASP A 34 -8.39 -6.92 -2.33
C ASP A 34 -8.27 -7.35 -0.86
N VAL A 35 -8.48 -6.39 0.04
CA VAL A 35 -8.34 -6.58 1.49
C VAL A 35 -9.38 -7.58 2.02
N GLN A 36 -10.57 -7.61 1.42
CA GLN A 36 -11.62 -8.54 1.84
C GLN A 36 -11.22 -9.97 1.50
N ALA A 37 -10.85 -10.25 0.25
CA ALA A 37 -10.39 -11.57 -0.16
C ALA A 37 -9.13 -12.01 0.60
N ALA A 38 -8.23 -11.07 0.92
CA ALA A 38 -7.05 -11.36 1.73
C ALA A 38 -7.44 -11.79 3.16
N THR A 39 -8.40 -11.09 3.76
CA THR A 39 -8.94 -11.40 5.10
C THR A 39 -9.62 -12.77 5.13
N GLU A 40 -10.47 -13.07 4.15
CA GLU A 40 -11.14 -14.37 4.01
C GLU A 40 -10.15 -15.54 3.87
N LYS A 41 -9.01 -15.30 3.21
CA LYS A 41 -7.94 -16.30 3.05
C LYS A 41 -6.97 -16.36 4.25
N GLY A 42 -7.10 -15.47 5.23
CA GLY A 42 -6.18 -15.39 6.38
C GLY A 42 -4.80 -14.81 6.01
N VAL A 43 -4.73 -14.01 4.95
CA VAL A 43 -3.52 -13.31 4.51
C VAL A 43 -3.52 -11.90 5.11
N ILE A 44 -2.48 -11.57 5.87
CA ILE A 44 -2.36 -10.26 6.53
C ILE A 44 -1.97 -9.20 5.50
N VAL A 45 -2.68 -8.07 5.48
CA VAL A 45 -2.29 -6.89 4.68
C VAL A 45 -1.70 -5.83 5.60
N MET A 46 -0.51 -5.34 5.27
CA MET A 46 0.19 -4.26 5.99
C MET A 46 0.60 -3.15 5.01
N ASN A 47 0.57 -1.91 5.46
CA ASN A 47 0.99 -0.73 4.70
C ASN A 47 2.01 0.10 5.51
N THR A 48 2.44 1.24 4.96
CA THR A 48 3.37 2.16 5.64
C THR A 48 2.69 3.52 5.88
N PRO A 49 1.77 3.63 6.85
CA PRO A 49 1.12 4.89 7.16
C PRO A 49 2.14 5.89 7.72
N GLY A 50 1.99 7.17 7.37
CA GLY A 50 2.86 8.24 7.87
C GLY A 50 4.31 8.26 7.33
N GLY A 51 4.73 7.26 6.55
CA GLY A 51 6.09 7.18 6.02
C GLY A 51 6.49 8.36 5.12
N ASN A 52 5.52 9.09 4.58
CA ASN A 52 5.72 10.27 3.75
C ASN A 52 5.36 11.60 4.45
N THR A 53 5.01 11.59 5.75
CA THR A 53 4.50 12.79 6.44
C THR A 53 5.49 13.95 6.39
N ILE A 54 6.77 13.71 6.73
CA ILE A 54 7.80 14.77 6.73
C ILE A 54 8.06 15.30 5.33
N ALA A 55 8.29 14.41 4.35
CA ALA A 55 8.53 14.80 2.98
C ALA A 55 7.36 15.61 2.37
N THR A 56 6.12 15.25 2.74
CA THR A 56 4.91 15.98 2.29
C THR A 56 4.84 17.36 2.95
N ALA A 57 5.21 17.48 4.23
CA ALA A 57 5.29 18.76 4.93
C ALA A 57 6.36 19.67 4.30
N GLU A 58 7.57 19.16 4.06
CA GLU A 58 8.66 19.88 3.39
C GLU A 58 8.26 20.38 2.01
N LEU A 59 7.62 19.52 1.21
CA LEU A 59 7.10 19.88 -0.11
C LEU A 59 6.03 20.97 -0.01
N THR A 60 5.15 20.91 1.00
CA THR A 60 4.11 21.92 1.23
C THR A 60 4.72 23.29 1.55
N PHE A 61 5.69 23.35 2.47
CA PHE A 61 6.40 24.60 2.77
C PHE A 61 7.17 25.13 1.56
N THR A 62 7.77 24.24 0.76
CA THR A 62 8.42 24.63 -0.50
C THR A 62 7.42 25.30 -1.44
N HIS A 63 6.23 24.73 -1.63
CA HIS A 63 5.18 25.35 -2.44
C HIS A 63 4.68 26.68 -1.86
N LEU A 64 4.61 26.85 -0.54
CA LEU A 64 4.20 28.11 0.08
C LEU A 64 5.26 29.22 -0.07
N LEU A 65 6.54 28.88 0.03
CA LEU A 65 7.65 29.85 0.01
C LEU A 65 8.14 30.17 -1.40
N CYS A 66 8.04 29.21 -2.31
CA CYS A 66 8.57 29.29 -3.68
C CYS A 66 7.48 29.21 -4.76
N GLY A 67 6.21 29.02 -4.38
CA GLY A 67 5.10 29.02 -5.32
C GLY A 67 4.90 30.42 -5.91
N THR A 68 5.01 30.52 -7.24
CA THR A 68 4.55 31.66 -8.03
C THR A 68 3.04 31.74 -8.06
#